data_AF-A0A4Q0VGS6-F1
#
_entry.id   AF-A0A4Q0VGS6-F1
#
_cell.length_a   1.000
_cell.length_b   1.000
_cell.length_c   1.000
_cell.angle_alpha   90.00
_cell.angle_beta   90.00
_cell.angle_gamma   90.00
#
_symmetry.space_group_name_H-M   'P 1'
#
loop_
_entity.id
_entity.type
_entity.pdbx_description
1 polymer ?
#
loop_
_entity_poly.entity_id
_entity_poly.type
_entity_poly.pdbx_seq_one_letter_code
_entity_poly.pdbx_strand_id
1 'polypeptide(L)' 'MNPYHSHYGNCCTFRNCKLTRAYIPHQPYGKLFPLNEALKRGTLFVNLYIPYPEKSYCK' A
#
# COMPACT_ATOMS: atom_id res chain seq x y z
N MET A 1 22.52 -1.84 3.45
CA MET A 1 21.77 -3.03 3.00
C MET A 1 20.32 -2.89 3.44
N ASN A 2 19.36 -2.97 2.52
CA ASN A 2 17.93 -2.83 2.83
C ASN A 2 17.31 -4.23 3.02
N PRO A 3 16.80 -4.59 4.21
CA PRO A 3 16.42 -5.97 4.57
C PRO A 3 15.13 -6.50 3.92
N TYR A 4 14.48 -5.71 3.04
CA TYR A 4 13.20 -6.10 2.42
C TYR A 4 13.31 -6.73 1.02
N HIS A 5 14.51 -6.86 0.46
CA HIS A 5 14.72 -7.67 -0.76
C HIS A 5 15.04 -9.12 -0.36
N SER A 6 13.98 -9.85 0.03
CA SER A 6 14.05 -11.30 0.17
C SER A 6 13.95 -11.95 -1.20
N HIS A 7 14.86 -12.88 -1.44
CA HIS A 7 15.16 -13.60 -2.66
C HIS A 7 13.94 -13.96 -3.52
N TYR A 8 14.04 -13.68 -4.83
CA TYR A 8 13.19 -14.26 -5.86
C TYR A 8 13.33 -15.79 -5.83
N GLY A 9 12.48 -16.42 -5.02
CA GLY A 9 12.23 -17.87 -5.09
C GLY A 9 11.71 -18.21 -6.48
N ASN A 10 12.08 -19.40 -6.97
CA ASN A 10 11.74 -19.94 -8.27
C ASN A 10 10.42 -19.42 -8.82
N CYS A 11 10.51 -18.71 -9.95
CA CYS A 11 9.37 -18.17 -10.68
C CYS A 11 8.38 -19.31 -10.97
N CYS A 12 7.22 -19.25 -10.32
CA CYS A 12 6.07 -20.04 -10.71
C CYS A 12 5.74 -19.66 -12.16
N THR A 13 5.96 -20.57 -13.13
CA THR A 13 5.44 -20.37 -14.48
C THR A 13 3.92 -20.14 -14.37
N PHE A 14 3.37 -19.12 -15.04
CA PHE A 14 1.95 -18.69 -14.90
C PHE A 14 0.94 -19.86 -14.93
N ARG A 15 1.29 -20.96 -15.60
CA ARG A 15 0.50 -22.21 -15.68
C ARG A 15 0.31 -22.95 -14.36
N ASN A 16 1.21 -22.80 -13.39
CA ASN A 16 1.19 -23.50 -12.11
C ASN A 16 0.82 -22.59 -10.92
N CYS A 17 0.46 -21.34 -11.17
CA CYS A 17 -0.05 -20.43 -10.14
C CYS A 17 -1.54 -20.65 -9.94
N LYS A 18 -1.96 -20.76 -8.68
CA LYS A 18 -3.39 -20.65 -8.35
C LYS A 18 -3.84 -19.20 -8.56
N LEU A 19 -4.90 -19.01 -9.34
CA LEU A 19 -5.51 -17.68 -9.50
C LEU A 19 -5.97 -17.15 -8.15
N THR A 20 -5.78 -15.86 -7.92
CA THR A 20 -6.33 -15.19 -6.74
C THR A 20 -7.86 -15.25 -6.79
N ARG A 21 -8.49 -15.45 -5.63
CA ARG A 21 -9.94 -15.41 -5.52
C ARG A 21 -10.36 -13.97 -5.28
N ALA A 22 -11.35 -13.49 -6.02
CA ALA A 22 -12.03 -12.26 -5.64
C ALA A 22 -12.71 -12.47 -4.27
N TYR A 23 -12.45 -11.55 -3.35
CA TYR A 23 -13.12 -11.50 -2.05
C TYR A 23 -13.39 -10.04 -1.70
N ILE A 24 -14.42 -9.81 -0.90
CA ILE A 24 -14.69 -8.50 -0.31
C ILE A 24 -14.03 -8.51 1.07
N PRO A 25 -12.92 -7.78 1.28
CA PRO A 25 -12.32 -7.69 2.60
C PRO A 25 -13.28 -6.98 3.54
N HIS A 26 -13.35 -7.45 4.78
CA HIS A 26 -13.97 -6.67 5.85
C HIS A 26 -13.02 -5.50 6.15
N GLN A 27 -13.24 -4.35 5.51
CA GLN A 27 -12.48 -3.13 5.79
C GLN A 27 -13.08 -2.45 7.03
N PRO A 28 -12.43 -2.51 8.20
CA PRO A 28 -12.88 -1.69 9.32
C PRO A 28 -12.69 -0.23 8.94
N TYR A 29 -13.78 0.54 8.94
CA TYR A 29 -13.70 1.99 8.79
C TYR A 29 -13.02 2.56 10.04
N GLY A 30 -11.77 3.00 9.87
CA GLY A 30 -11.05 3.72 10.91
C GLY A 30 -11.55 5.15 11.07
N LYS A 31 -10.79 5.97 11.81
CA LYS A 31 -11.07 7.41 11.91
C LYS A 31 -11.04 8.05 10.51
N LEU A 32 -11.93 9.02 10.31
CA LEU A 32 -11.98 9.83 9.09
C LEU A 32 -11.29 11.16 9.33
N PHE A 33 -10.63 11.69 8.30
CA PHE A 33 -10.21 13.08 8.32
C PHE A 33 -11.43 14.02 8.24
N PRO A 34 -11.37 15.19 8.89
CA PRO A 34 -12.27 16.29 8.58
C PRO A 34 -12.19 16.64 7.08
N LEU A 35 -13.30 17.12 6.51
CA LEU A 35 -13.41 17.32 5.05
C LEU A 35 -12.31 18.22 4.46
N ASN A 36 -11.99 19.32 5.15
CA ASN A 36 -10.95 20.25 4.73
C ASN A 36 -9.56 19.60 4.64
N GLU A 37 -9.28 18.62 5.50
CA GLU A 37 -8.03 17.89 5.57
C GLU A 37 -8.00 16.72 4.57
N ALA A 38 -9.12 16.02 4.43
CA ALA A 38 -9.28 14.95 3.44
C ALA A 38 -8.99 15.46 2.01
N LEU A 39 -9.49 16.66 1.68
CA LEU A 39 -9.26 17.30 0.37
C LEU A 39 -7.78 17.65 0.14
N LYS A 40 -7.04 18.04 1.18
CA LYS A 40 -5.59 18.33 1.07
C LYS A 40 -4.76 17.07 0.93
N ARG A 41 -5.14 16.01 1.65
CA ARG A 41 -4.40 14.73 1.69
C ARG A 41 -4.73 13.81 0.51
N GLY A 42 -5.85 14.02 -0.17
CA GLY A 42 -6.32 13.17 -1.26
C GLY A 42 -6.92 11.83 -0.80
N THR A 43 -7.22 11.70 0.49
CA THR A 43 -7.87 10.51 1.07
C THR A 43 -8.73 10.89 2.27
N LEU A 44 -9.91 10.29 2.39
CA LEU A 44 -10.79 10.44 3.55
C LEU A 44 -10.34 9.58 4.74
N PHE A 45 -9.67 8.47 4.44
CA PHE A 45 -9.35 7.43 5.41
C PHE A 45 -7.92 7.63 5.94
N VAL A 46 -7.82 7.78 7.26
CA VAL A 46 -6.53 8.06 7.94
C VAL A 46 -5.52 6.94 7.73
N ASN A 47 -5.98 5.68 7.75
CA ASN A 47 -5.15 4.49 7.54
C ASN A 47 -4.60 4.35 6.11
N LEU A 48 -5.16 5.08 5.14
CA LEU A 48 -4.68 5.08 3.75
C LEU A 48 -3.71 6.24 3.46
N TYR A 49 -3.49 7.13 4.42
CA TYR A 49 -2.58 8.26 4.22
C TYR A 49 -1.12 7.80 4.32
N ILE A 50 -0.42 7.81 3.18
CA ILE A 50 1.00 7.50 3.08
C ILE A 50 1.67 8.70 2.39
N PRO A 51 2.36 9.59 3.14
CA PRO A 51 3.06 10.71 2.53
C PRO A 51 4.26 10.21 1.72
N TYR A 52 4.55 10.89 0.61
CA TYR A 52 5.81 10.64 -0.10
C TYR A 52 6.98 11.01 0.82
N PRO A 53 8.03 10.17 0.89
CA PRO A 53 9.22 10.52 1.64
C PRO A 53 9.80 11.83 1.09
N GLU A 54 10.32 12.67 1.98
CA GLU A 54 11.02 13.88 1.57
C GLU A 54 12.17 13.49 0.63
N LYS A 55 12.31 14.22 -0.47
CA LYS A 55 13.40 14.00 -1.41
C LYS A 55 14.72 14.33 -0.70
N SER A 56 15.45 13.30 -0.27
CA SER A 56 16.85 13.48 0.12
C SER A 56 17.65 13.71 -1.16
N TYR A 57 17.92 14.97 -1.49
CA TYR A 57 18.95 15.25 -2.49
C TYR A 57 20.28 14.72 -1.95
N CYS A 58 20.92 13.83 -2.70
CA CYS A 58 22.31 13.47 -2.43
C CYS A 58 23.12 14.77 -2.50
N LYS A 59 23.73 15.18 -1.38
CA LYS A 59 24.62 16.35 -1.32
C LYS A 59 25.99 15.99 -1.86
#